data_AF-A0A7Y1YKE5-F1
#
_entry.id   AF-A0A7Y1YKE5-F1
#
_cell.length_a   1.000
_cell.length_b   1.000
_cell.length_c   1.000
_cell.angle_alpha   90.00
_cell.angle_beta   90.00
_cell.angle_gamma   90.00
#
_symmetry.space_group_name_H-M   'P 1'
#
loop_
_entity.id
_entity.type
_entity.pdbx_description
1 polymer ?
#
loop_
_entity_poly.entity_id
_entity_poly.type
_entity_poly.pdbx_seq_one_letter_code
_entity_poly.pdbx_strand_id
1 'polypeptide(L)' 'HADERTGKVIVLSAIDNLGKGAAGQAVQCANLMLGEPEDAGLTSAGWLP' A
#
# COMPACT_ATOMS: atom_id res chain seq x y z
N HIS A 1 1.29 -0.33 18.38
CA HIS A 1 1.75 -0.29 19.79
C HIS A 1 0.78 0.57 20.58
N ALA A 2 0.23 0.06 21.69
CA ALA A 2 -0.71 0.79 22.54
C ALA A 2 0.02 1.31 23.78
N ASP A 3 -0.09 2.61 24.06
CA ASP A 3 0.37 3.24 25.30
C ASP A 3 -0.71 3.06 26.37
N GLU A 4 -0.50 2.06 27.24
CA GLU A 4 -1.43 1.70 28.32
C GLU A 4 -1.61 2.82 29.35
N ARG A 5 -0.64 3.74 29.52
CA ARG A 5 -0.72 4.84 30.48
C ARG A 5 -1.69 5.92 30.02
N THR A 6 -1.83 6.13 28.71
CA THR A 6 -2.70 7.17 28.15
C THR A 6 -3.90 6.64 27.38
N GLY A 7 -3.98 5.32 27.18
CA GLY A 7 -5.00 4.67 26.35
C GLY A 7 -4.87 4.99 24.86
N LYS A 8 -3.71 5.49 24.41
CA LYS A 8 -3.48 5.92 23.02
C LYS A 8 -2.83 4.80 22.20
N VAL A 9 -3.20 4.73 20.92
CA VAL A 9 -2.53 3.86 19.95
C VAL A 9 -1.88 4.72 18.87
N ILE A 10 -0.61 4.47 18.59
CA ILE A 10 0.11 5.10 17.48
C ILE A 10 0.21 4.08 16.34
N VAL A 11 -0.24 4.50 15.15
CA VAL A 11 -0.18 3.73 13.90
C VAL A 11 0.63 4.53 12.90
N LEU A 12 1.58 3.87 12.24
CA LEU A 12 2.46 4.45 11.23
C LEU A 12 2.30 3.65 9.93
N SER A 13 2.30 4.36 8.80
CA SER A 13 2.30 3.77 7.47
C SER A 13 3.21 4.58 6.55
N ALA A 14 3.96 3.90 5.69
CA ALA A 14 4.76 4.50 4.64
C ALA A 14 4.34 3.90 3.30
N ILE A 15 4.04 4.75 2.32
CA ILE A 15 3.69 4.36 0.96
C ILE A 15 4.35 5.31 -0.04
N ASP A 16 4.64 4.81 -1.23
CA ASP A 16 4.85 5.66 -2.40
C ASP A 16 3.49 6.30 -2.75
N ASN A 17 3.43 7.64 -2.77
CA ASN A 17 2.19 8.38 -3.00
C ASN A 17 1.69 8.28 -4.44
N LEU A 18 2.57 8.03 -5.42
CA LEU A 18 2.20 7.85 -6.82
C LEU A 18 2.04 6.38 -7.20
N GLY A 19 2.79 5.49 -6.56
CA GLY A 19 2.60 4.04 -6.63
C GLY A 19 1.34 3.62 -5.89
N LYS A 20 1.49 3.12 -4.65
CA LYS A 20 0.35 2.62 -3.86
C LYS A 20 -0.66 3.72 -3.50
N GLY A 21 -0.24 4.99 -3.43
CA GLY A 21 -1.16 6.11 -3.17
C GLY A 21 -2.01 6.55 -4.37
N ALA A 22 -1.67 6.13 -5.59
CA ALA A 22 -2.41 6.51 -6.79
C ALA A 22 -2.41 5.41 -7.87
N ALA A 23 -1.47 5.45 -8.82
CA ALA A 23 -1.51 4.65 -10.04
C ALA A 23 -1.42 3.14 -9.77
N GLY A 24 -0.57 2.73 -8.83
CA GLY A 24 -0.46 1.32 -8.42
C GLY A 24 -1.76 0.78 -7.85
N GLN A 25 -2.46 1.54 -7.01
CA GLN A 25 -3.77 1.12 -6.48
C GLN A 25 -4.84 1.07 -7.58
N ALA A 26 -4.81 2.01 -8.54
CA ALA A 26 -5.71 1.97 -9.69
C ALA A 26 -5.51 0.71 -10.54
N VAL A 27 -4.24 0.31 -10.77
CA VAL A 27 -3.91 -0.93 -11.48
C VAL A 27 -4.36 -2.16 -10.71
N GLN A 28 -4.18 -2.23 -9.38
CA GLN A 28 -4.69 -3.35 -8.59
C GLN A 28 -6.21 -3.50 -8.72
N CYS A 29 -6.94 -2.39 -8.63
CA CYS A 29 -8.39 -2.41 -8.83
C CYS A 29 -8.76 -2.87 -10.24
N ALA A 30 -8.04 -2.42 -11.27
CA ALA A 30 -8.26 -2.85 -12.64
C ALA A 30 -7.96 -4.34 -12.84
N ASN A 31 -6.86 -4.86 -12.27
CA ASN A 31 -6.52 -6.27 -12.31
C ASN A 31 -7.66 -7.12 -11.73
N LEU A 32 -8.17 -6.75 -10.55
CA LEU A 32 -9.31 -7.43 -9.94
C LEU A 32 -10.58 -7.37 -10.81
N MET A 33 -10.87 -6.23 -11.43
CA MET A 33 -12.03 -6.07 -12.33
C MET A 33 -11.91 -6.93 -13.60
N LEU A 34 -10.69 -7.15 -14.08
CA LEU A 34 -10.39 -7.92 -15.29
C LEU A 34 -10.18 -9.42 -15.01
N GLY A 35 -10.16 -9.84 -13.74
CA GLY A 35 -9.90 -11.23 -13.36
C GLY A 35 -8.41 -11.63 -13.41
N GLU A 36 -7.53 -10.64 -13.46
CA GLU A 36 -6.09 -10.82 -13.41
C GLU A 36 -5.59 -10.92 -11.96
N PRO A 37 -4.38 -11.49 -11.72
CA PRO A 37 -3.73 -11.40 -10.42
C PRO A 37 -3.60 -9.95 -9.95
N GLU A 38 -3.96 -9.64 -8.70
CA GLU A 38 -3.97 -8.26 -8.18
C GLU A 38 -2.61 -7.56 -8.33
N ASP A 39 -1.52 -8.32 -8.19
CA ASP A 39 -0.13 -7.87 -8.27
C ASP A 39 0.45 -7.85 -9.69
N ALA A 40 -0.33 -8.23 -10.71
CA ALA A 40 0.12 -8.21 -12.10
C ALA A 40 0.61 -6.82 -12.51
N GLY A 41 1.87 -6.74 -12.96
CA GLY A 41 2.50 -5.48 -13.38
C GLY A 41 2.95 -4.57 -12.23
N LEU A 42 2.88 -5.00 -10.97
CA LEU A 42 3.23 -4.20 -9.80
C LEU A 42 4.38 -4.82 -9.02
N THR A 43 5.43 -4.04 -8.77
CA THR A 43 6.54 -4.45 -7.90
C THR A 43 6.34 -3.91 -6.49
N SER A 44 6.56 -4.75 -5.49
CA SER A 44 6.61 -4.33 -4.08
C SER A 44 7.99 -3.81 -3.66
N ALA A 45 9.02 -4.05 -4.48
CA ALA A 45 10.36 -3.58 -4.20
C ALA A 45 10.47 -2.08 -4.48
N GLY A 46 10.73 -1.31 -3.43
CA GLY A 46 11.07 0.10 -3.55
C GLY A 46 12.46 0.29 -4.16
N TRP A 47 12.66 1.41 -4.86
CA TRP A 47 13.99 1.82 -5.28
C TRP A 47 14.69 2.55 -4.12
N LEU A 48 15.92 2.16 -3.85
CA LEU A 48 16.82 2.81 -2.91
C LEU A 48 18.19 2.97 -3.61
N PRO A 49 18.87 4.10 -3.47
CA PRO A 49 20.22 4.30 -4.01
C PRO A 49 21.27 3.41 -3.32
#